data_AF-A0A818M1Y0-F1
#
_entry.id   AF-A0A818M1Y0-F1
#
_cell.length_a   1.000
_cell.length_b   1.000
_cell.length_c   1.000
_cell.angle_alpha   90.00
_cell.angle_beta   90.00
_cell.angle_gamma   90.00
#
_symmetry.space_group_name_H-M   'P 1'
#
loop_
_entity.id
_entity.type
_entity.pdbx_description
1 polymer ?
#
loop_
_entity_poly.entity_id
_entity_poly.type
_entity_poly.pdbx_seq_one_letter_code
_entity_poly.pdbx_strand_id
1 'polypeptide(L)'
;MGNIKIIHRGEVQFIAAGIGYINLIMTSGDETCNINATKIRLEQDIILQEGDGAFINGDQFNNELFIENIGSINAEFLLFDLE
;
A
#
# COMPACT_ATOMS: atom_id res chain seq x y z
N MET A 1 13.18 9.52 0.79
CA MET A 1 13.92 8.26 0.46
C MET A 1 12.90 7.13 0.34
N GLY A 2 13.00 6.24 -0.65
CA GLY A 2 12.00 5.18 -0.85
C GLY A 2 12.23 3.96 0.05
N ASN A 3 11.21 3.51 0.77
CA ASN A 3 11.23 2.32 1.61
C ASN A 3 10.34 1.23 1.01
N ILE A 4 10.92 0.07 0.73
CA ILE A 4 10.17 -1.13 0.34
C ILE A 4 9.75 -1.87 1.60
N LYS A 5 8.48 -2.26 1.67
CA LYS A 5 7.93 -3.07 2.76
C LYS A 5 7.12 -4.23 2.21
N ILE A 6 7.20 -5.34 2.92
CA ILE A 6 6.33 -6.50 2.73
C ILE A 6 5.30 -6.48 3.86
N ILE A 7 4.04 -6.66 3.52
CA ILE A 7 2.93 -6.83 4.48
C ILE A 7 2.28 -8.20 4.24
N HIS A 8 2.30 -9.04 5.26
CA HIS A 8 1.77 -10.39 5.17
C HIS A 8 0.24 -10.39 5.09
N ARG A 9 -0.33 -11.48 4.58
CA ARG A 9 -1.79 -11.64 4.50
C ARG A 9 -2.45 -11.41 5.86
N GLY A 10 -3.42 -10.50 5.91
CA GLY A 10 -4.17 -10.15 7.13
C GLY A 10 -3.38 -9.32 8.13
N GLU A 11 -2.17 -8.88 7.79
CA GLU A 11 -1.40 -7.96 8.61
C GLU A 11 -1.90 -6.53 8.43
N VAL A 12 -1.78 -5.75 9.51
CA VAL A 12 -2.08 -4.33 9.58
C VAL A 12 -0.82 -3.60 10.02
N GLN A 13 -0.47 -2.51 9.33
CA GLN A 13 0.62 -1.63 9.68
C GLN A 13 0.13 -0.19 9.81
N PHE A 14 0.67 0.50 10.82
CA PHE A 14 0.55 1.94 10.98
C PHE A 14 1.92 2.54 10.70
N ILE A 15 1.98 3.51 9.80
CA ILE A 15 3.24 4.12 9.36
C ILE A 15 3.13 5.63 9.52
N ALA A 16 4.08 6.24 10.22
CA ALA A 16 4.21 7.69 10.22
C ALA A 16 4.44 8.18 8.77
N ALA A 17 3.56 9.05 8.28
CA ALA A 17 3.60 9.52 6.90
C ALA A 17 3.25 11.01 6.83
N GLY A 18 4.13 11.80 6.23
CA GLY A 18 3.88 13.18 5.80
C GLY A 18 3.32 13.21 4.38
N ILE A 19 3.88 14.07 3.52
CA ILE A 19 3.61 14.01 2.07
C ILE A 19 4.38 12.84 1.46
N GLY A 20 3.67 11.94 0.78
CA GLY A 20 4.29 10.75 0.23
C GLY A 20 3.61 10.21 -1.02
N TYR A 21 4.21 9.17 -1.58
CA TYR A 21 3.62 8.38 -2.65
C TYR A 21 3.80 6.90 -2.34
N ILE A 22 2.72 6.13 -2.40
CA ILE A 22 2.74 4.69 -2.24
C ILE A 22 2.42 4.01 -3.56
N ASN A 23 3.16 2.95 -3.87
CA ASN A 23 2.90 2.08 -5.01
C ASN A 23 2.87 0.64 -4.55
N LEU A 24 1.79 -0.08 -4.88
CA LEU A 24 1.70 -1.51 -4.66
C LEU A 24 2.40 -2.22 -5.82
N ILE A 25 3.46 -2.94 -5.51
CA ILE A 25 4.32 -3.57 -6.51
C ILE A 25 3.55 -4.70 -7.19
N MET A 26 3.65 -4.71 -8.51
CA MET A 26 3.11 -5.78 -9.35
C MET A 26 4.02 -6.99 -9.27
N THR A 27 3.57 -8.02 -8.55
CA THR A 27 4.35 -9.26 -8.36
C THR A 27 3.93 -10.34 -9.35
N SER A 28 2.70 -10.28 -9.86
CA SER A 28 2.12 -11.27 -10.77
C SER A 28 2.69 -11.20 -12.20
N GLY A 29 3.24 -10.06 -12.61
CA GLY A 29 3.75 -9.80 -13.96
C GLY A 29 2.68 -9.48 -15.03
N ASP A 30 1.40 -9.74 -14.76
CA ASP A 30 0.26 -9.21 -15.54
C ASP A 30 -0.98 -8.92 -14.64
N GLU A 31 -1.82 -7.96 -15.02
CA GLU A 31 -2.99 -7.51 -14.24
C GLU A 31 -4.18 -8.50 -14.25
N THR A 32 -4.15 -9.50 -15.14
CA THR A 32 -5.17 -10.55 -15.27
C THR A 32 -4.88 -11.76 -14.37
N CYS A 33 -3.65 -11.89 -13.90
CA CYS A 33 -3.17 -12.95 -13.04
C CYS A 33 -3.65 -12.71 -11.60
N ASN A 34 -4.93 -13.03 -11.39
CA ASN A 34 -5.62 -13.06 -10.09
C ASN A 34 -5.78 -11.67 -9.42
N ILE A 35 -6.79 -10.93 -9.89
CA ILE A 35 -7.23 -9.61 -9.38
C ILE A 35 -7.47 -9.49 -7.86
N ASN A 36 -7.48 -10.61 -7.12
CA ASN A 36 -7.68 -10.65 -5.67
C ASN A 36 -6.49 -11.24 -4.90
N ALA A 37 -5.37 -11.54 -5.59
CA ALA A 37 -4.16 -12.05 -4.96
C ALA A 37 -3.56 -10.98 -4.04
N THR A 38 -3.16 -9.86 -4.60
CA THR A 38 -2.51 -8.78 -3.86
C THR A 38 -3.40 -7.55 -3.86
N LYS A 39 -3.85 -7.17 -2.68
CA LYS A 39 -4.73 -6.03 -2.48
C LYS A 39 -4.47 -5.45 -1.11
N ILE A 40 -4.27 -4.14 -1.05
CA ILE A 40 -4.12 -3.43 0.22
C ILE A 40 -5.23 -2.41 0.36
N ARG A 41 -5.68 -2.22 1.59
CA ARG A 41 -6.60 -1.18 1.99
C ARG A 41 -5.80 -0.10 2.70
N LEU A 42 -5.85 1.11 2.16
CA LEU A 42 -5.37 2.31 2.79
C LEU A 42 -6.56 2.99 3.45
N GLU A 43 -6.37 3.38 4.70
CA GLU A 43 -7.42 4.02 5.49
C GLU A 43 -8.72 3.19 5.46
N GLN A 44 -9.89 3.83 5.41
CA GLN A 44 -11.17 3.12 5.47
C GLN A 44 -11.53 2.48 4.14
N ASP A 45 -11.46 3.23 3.03
CA ASP A 45 -12.15 2.88 1.79
C ASP A 45 -11.26 2.89 0.53
N ILE A 46 -9.98 3.27 0.65
CA ILE A 46 -9.06 3.32 -0.48
C ILE A 46 -8.47 1.94 -0.69
N ILE A 47 -8.77 1.30 -1.81
CA ILE A 47 -8.27 -0.02 -2.15
C ILE A 47 -7.27 0.12 -3.30
N LEU A 48 -6.05 -0.37 -3.08
CA LEU A 48 -5.03 -0.50 -4.12
C LEU A 48 -4.88 -1.95 -4.54
N GLN A 49 -4.80 -2.17 -5.85
CA GLN A 49 -4.47 -3.44 -6.49
C GLN A 49 -3.04 -3.39 -7.04
N GLU A 50 -2.54 -4.54 -7.50
CA GLU A 50 -1.20 -4.63 -8.08
C GLU A 50 -0.97 -3.59 -9.17
N GLY A 51 0.14 -2.85 -9.06
CA GLY A 51 0.50 -1.79 -9.99
C GLY A 51 -0.11 -0.42 -9.66
N ASP A 52 -1.13 -0.36 -8.79
CA ASP A 52 -1.73 0.91 -8.40
C ASP A 52 -0.79 1.74 -7.54
N GLY A 53 -0.97 3.05 -7.58
CA GLY A 53 -0.33 3.95 -6.65
C GLY A 53 -1.21 5.11 -6.24
N ALA A 54 -0.91 5.67 -5.08
CA ALA A 54 -1.66 6.76 -4.48
C ALA A 54 -0.71 7.81 -3.90
N PHE A 55 -1.11 9.08 -4.03
CA PHE A 55 -0.47 10.15 -3.27
C PHE A 55 -1.04 10.18 -1.85
N ILE A 56 -0.14 10.35 -0.89
CA ILE A 56 -0.45 10.45 0.53
C ILE A 56 -0.27 11.90 0.94
N ASN A 57 -1.28 12.44 1.61
CA ASN A 57 -1.19 13.68 2.34
C ASN A 57 -1.40 13.37 3.83
N GLY A 58 -0.31 13.23 4.58
CA GLY A 58 -0.30 12.85 5.99
C GLY A 58 -1.16 13.73 6.89
N ASP A 59 -1.30 15.02 6.56
CA ASP A 59 -2.15 15.95 7.32
C ASP A 59 -3.62 15.52 7.36
N GLN A 60 -4.08 14.75 6.36
CA GLN A 60 -5.44 14.22 6.31
C GLN A 60 -5.66 13.04 7.28
N PHE A 61 -4.57 12.42 7.76
CA PHE A 61 -4.59 11.18 8.53
C PHE A 61 -3.79 11.32 9.85
N ASN A 62 -3.72 12.52 10.43
CA ASN A 62 -2.95 12.79 11.65
C ASN A 62 -1.48 12.34 11.58
N ASN A 63 -0.88 12.39 10.39
CA ASN A 63 0.47 11.92 10.08
C ASN A 63 0.71 10.42 10.32
N GLU A 64 -0.34 9.61 10.34
CA GLU A 64 -0.26 8.16 10.45
C GLU A 64 -1.13 7.51 9.37
N LEU A 65 -0.50 6.72 8.49
CA LEU A 65 -1.17 5.98 7.44
C LEU A 65 -1.49 4.56 7.92
N PHE A 66 -2.77 4.20 7.87
CA PHE A 66 -3.27 2.85 8.06
C PHE A 66 -3.15 2.05 6.77
N ILE A 67 -2.51 0.88 6.85
CA ILE A 67 -2.39 -0.07 5.74
C ILE A 67 -2.78 -1.47 6.23
N GLU A 68 -3.71 -2.11 5.52
CA GLU A 68 -4.08 -3.50 5.76
C GLU A 68 -3.93 -4.33 4.49
N ASN A 69 -3.36 -5.52 4.60
CA ASN A 69 -3.41 -6.50 3.52
C ASN A 69 -4.74 -7.27 3.54
N ILE A 70 -5.64 -6.87 2.65
CA ILE A 70 -6.95 -7.52 2.42
C ILE A 70 -6.90 -8.56 1.28
N GLY A 71 -5.71 -8.81 0.73
CA GLY A 71 -5.46 -9.80 -0.31
C GLY A 71 -5.38 -11.23 0.23
N SER A 72 -5.14 -12.16 -0.69
CA SER A 72 -4.97 -13.58 -0.38
C SER A 72 -3.50 -14.03 -0.35
N ILE A 73 -2.56 -13.17 -0.75
CA ILE A 73 -1.11 -13.40 -0.64
C ILE A 73 -0.39 -12.22 0.03
N ASN A 74 0.92 -12.37 0.26
CA ASN A 74 1.75 -11.27 0.75
C ASN A 74 1.78 -10.15 -0.29
N ALA A 75 1.75 -8.91 0.18
CA ALA A 75 1.85 -7.74 -0.65
C ALA A 75 3.18 -7.03 -0.43
N GLU A 76 3.76 -6.52 -1.51
CA GLU A 76 4.95 -5.67 -1.46
C GLU A 76 4.57 -4.28 -1.94
N PHE A 77 4.94 -3.26 -1.18
CA PHE A 77 4.71 -1.87 -1.56
C PHE A 77 5.96 -1.03 -1.34
N LEU A 78 6.04 0.03 -2.13
CA LEU A 78 7.07 1.05 -2.04
C LEU A 78 6.43 2.34 -1.53
N LEU A 79 6.96 2.87 -0.43
CA LEU A 79 6.58 4.16 0.13
C LEU A 79 7.70 5.16 -0.09
N PHE A 80 7.43 6.20 -0.87
CA PHE A 80 8.28 7.37 -1.00
C PHE A 80 7.83 8.43 -0.01
N ASP A 81 8.74 8.81 0.87
CA ASP A 81 8.66 10.07 1.59
C ASP A 81 9.13 11.20 0.66
N LEU A 82 8.25 12.19 0.45
CA LEU A 82 8.48 13.33 -0.44
C LEU A 82 8.85 14.61 0.34
N GLU A 83 8.92 14.53 1.66
CA GLU A 83 9.47 15.58 2.53
C GLU A 83 10.94 15.35 2.90
#